data_AF-A0A3B0VZ30-F1
#
_entry.id   AF-A0A3B0VZ30-F1
#
_cell.length_a   1.000
_cell.length_b   1.000
_cell.length_c   1.000
_cell.angle_alpha   90.00
_cell.angle_beta   90.00
_cell.angle_gamma   90.00
#
_symmetry.space_group_name_H-M   'P 1'
#
loop_
_entity.id
_entity.type
_entity.pdbx_description
1 polymer ?
#
loop_
_entity_poly.entity_id
_entity_poly.type
_entity_poly.pdbx_seq_one_letter_code
_entity_poly.pdbx_strand_id
1 'polypeptide(L)'
;HFKNRANVKPKFKIAVSACPASCSNPLTTDIGVRALRNGFEVYAGGKGGPKPKVGRRIAAGVDEEQVLEIIESLVDFHACKTGKKQRLVKLIDDPEFPFAAV
;
A
#
# COMPACT_ATOMS: atom_id res chain seq x y z
N HIS A 1 12.49 10.24 -4.51
CA HIS A 1 11.41 9.78 -3.63
C HIS A 1 11.82 9.74 -2.13
N PHE A 2 12.76 8.89 -1.66
CA PHE A 2 12.86 8.60 -0.20
C PHE A 2 14.06 9.17 0.62
N LYS A 3 14.99 9.93 0.04
CA LYS A 3 16.31 10.24 0.67
C LYS A 3 16.30 11.06 1.98
N ASN A 4 15.25 11.83 2.28
CA ASN A 4 15.22 12.79 3.40
C ASN A 4 14.08 12.52 4.42
N ARG A 5 13.63 11.27 4.58
CA ARG A 5 12.44 10.95 5.39
C ARG A 5 12.77 10.55 6.82
N ALA A 6 12.01 11.07 7.78
CA ALA A 6 12.06 10.64 9.18
C ALA A 6 11.54 9.21 9.36
N ASN A 7 12.03 8.52 10.41
CA ASN A 7 11.80 7.11 10.73
C ASN A 7 10.42 6.54 10.30
N VAL A 8 10.43 5.57 9.39
CA VAL A 8 9.24 4.74 9.09
C VAL A 8 8.91 3.90 10.33
N LYS A 9 7.68 4.06 10.84
CA LYS A 9 7.19 3.39 12.05
C LYS A 9 7.25 1.85 11.92
N PRO A 10 7.41 1.09 13.03
CA PRO A 10 8.20 -0.14 13.08
C PRO A 10 7.66 -1.37 12.34
N LYS A 11 6.50 -1.31 11.69
CA LYS A 11 6.04 -2.42 10.83
C LYS A 11 5.18 -1.91 9.68
N PHE A 12 5.82 -1.68 8.55
CA PHE A 12 5.18 -1.28 7.30
C PHE A 12 5.74 -2.15 6.18
N LYS A 13 4.88 -2.81 5.41
CA LYS A 13 5.28 -3.80 4.41
C LYS A 13 4.77 -3.41 3.03
N ILE A 14 5.61 -3.66 2.03
CA ILE A 14 5.28 -3.52 0.62
C ILE A 14 5.51 -4.88 -0.04
N ALA A 15 4.57 -5.33 -0.86
CA ALA A 15 4.69 -6.57 -1.61
C ALA A 15 4.34 -6.31 -3.07
N VAL A 16 5.16 -6.84 -3.97
CA VAL A 16 5.00 -6.72 -5.42
C VAL A 16 4.84 -8.11 -6.01
N SER A 17 3.87 -8.31 -6.90
CA SER A 17 3.72 -9.54 -7.67
C SER A 17 3.71 -9.22 -9.15
N ALA A 18 4.61 -9.86 -9.90
CA ALA A 18 4.74 -9.67 -11.35
C ALA A 18 3.74 -10.49 -12.17
N CYS A 19 2.80 -11.20 -11.52
CA CYS A 19 1.79 -11.98 -12.20
C CYS A 19 0.43 -11.94 -11.47
N PRO A 20 -0.68 -12.25 -12.17
CA PRO A 20 -2.00 -12.27 -11.56
C PRO A 20 -2.13 -13.28 -10.41
N ALA A 21 -1.31 -14.33 -10.40
CA ALA A 21 -1.32 -15.37 -9.36
C ALA A 21 -1.00 -14.85 -7.95
N SER A 22 -0.38 -13.66 -7.83
CA SER A 22 -0.27 -12.94 -6.55
C SER A 22 0.49 -13.71 -5.45
N CYS A 23 1.45 -14.58 -5.80
CA CYS A 23 2.15 -15.47 -4.85
C CYS A 23 2.91 -14.73 -3.73
N SER A 24 3.29 -13.46 -3.94
CA SER A 24 3.91 -12.61 -2.93
C SER A 24 2.93 -12.00 -1.93
N ASN A 25 1.64 -12.36 -2.02
CA ASN A 25 0.55 -11.87 -1.17
C ASN A 25 0.39 -10.33 -1.16
N PRO A 26 0.36 -9.65 -2.32
CA PRO A 26 0.18 -8.19 -2.38
C PRO A 26 -1.14 -7.74 -1.73
N LEU A 27 -2.22 -8.51 -1.91
CA LEU A 27 -3.56 -8.17 -1.41
C LEU A 27 -3.66 -8.19 0.14
N THR A 28 -2.72 -8.79 0.86
CA THR A 28 -2.74 -8.87 2.34
C THR A 28 -1.54 -8.15 2.98
N THR A 29 -0.93 -7.23 2.24
CA THR A 29 0.21 -6.41 2.66
C THR A 29 -0.20 -4.94 2.80
N ASP A 30 0.52 -4.10 3.58
CA ASP A 30 0.10 -2.70 3.79
C ASP A 30 -0.01 -1.98 2.44
N ILE A 31 1.01 -2.11 1.59
CA ILE A 31 0.94 -1.75 0.17
C ILE A 31 1.15 -3.00 -0.68
N GLY A 32 0.21 -3.28 -1.57
CA GLY A 32 0.30 -4.36 -2.54
C GLY A 32 0.37 -3.82 -3.96
N VAL A 33 1.30 -4.30 -4.78
CA VAL A 33 1.36 -4.02 -6.21
C VAL A 33 1.21 -5.34 -6.96
N ARG A 34 0.31 -5.37 -7.94
CA ARG A 34 0.08 -6.54 -8.78
C ARG A 34 0.16 -6.16 -10.25
N ALA A 35 1.07 -6.78 -10.98
CA ALA A 35 1.20 -6.60 -12.42
C ALA A 35 0.14 -7.42 -13.16
N LEU A 36 -0.54 -6.76 -14.11
CA LEU A 36 -1.46 -7.32 -15.08
C LEU A 36 -0.97 -6.99 -16.50
N ARG A 37 -1.67 -7.51 -17.51
CA ARG A 37 -1.30 -7.26 -18.92
C ARG A 37 -1.38 -5.79 -19.32
N ASN A 38 -2.21 -5.00 -18.65
CA ASN A 38 -2.51 -3.60 -18.96
C ASN A 38 -1.98 -2.62 -17.91
N GLY A 39 -0.92 -2.98 -17.19
CA GLY A 39 -0.31 -2.15 -16.15
C GLY A 39 -0.43 -2.76 -14.76
N PHE A 40 -0.34 -1.91 -13.73
CA PHE A 40 -0.34 -2.34 -12.33
C PHE A 40 -1.65 -2.01 -11.62
N GLU A 41 -2.05 -2.88 -10.70
CA GLU A 41 -3.03 -2.56 -9.67
C GLU A 41 -2.30 -2.32 -8.35
N VAL A 42 -2.76 -1.30 -7.61
CA VAL A 42 -2.23 -0.96 -6.30
C VAL A 42 -3.30 -1.12 -5.24
N TYR A 43 -2.93 -1.75 -4.13
CA TYR A 43 -3.78 -2.06 -2.98
C TYR A 43 -3.20 -1.41 -1.73
N ALA A 44 -4.05 -0.88 -0.86
CA ALA A 44 -3.67 -0.30 0.42
C ALA A 44 -4.44 -0.92 1.60
N GLY A 45 -3.75 -1.10 2.72
CA GLY A 45 -4.36 -1.51 3.99
C GLY A 45 -4.52 -3.01 4.18
N GLY A 46 -3.85 -3.84 3.38
CA GLY A 46 -3.85 -5.28 3.58
C GLY A 46 -3.11 -5.69 4.87
N LYS A 47 -3.56 -6.79 5.46
CA LYS A 47 -2.94 -7.37 6.65
C LYS A 47 -3.07 -8.89 6.65
N GLY A 48 -1.97 -9.61 6.61
CA GLY A 48 -1.93 -11.06 6.92
C GLY A 48 -1.94 -11.38 8.42
N GLY A 49 -1.96 -12.67 8.76
CA GLY A 49 -1.92 -13.18 10.14
C GLY A 49 -3.30 -13.53 10.70
N PRO A 50 -3.49 -13.54 12.04
CA PRO A 50 -4.67 -14.13 12.69
C PRO A 50 -6.01 -13.44 12.37
N LYS A 51 -5.98 -12.19 11.92
CA LYS A 51 -7.17 -11.43 11.49
C LYS A 51 -6.87 -10.83 10.11
N PRO A 52 -6.94 -11.65 9.05
CA PRO A 52 -6.54 -11.21 7.72
C PRO A 52 -7.50 -10.14 7.20
N LYS A 53 -6.95 -9.17 6.47
CA LYS A 53 -7.69 -8.14 5.76
C LYS A 53 -7.13 -8.01 4.36
N VAL A 54 -8.03 -8.03 3.38
CA VAL A 54 -7.71 -7.71 1.99
C VAL A 54 -7.60 -6.20 1.89
N GLY A 55 -6.55 -5.72 1.23
CA GLY A 55 -6.35 -4.30 0.97
C GLY A 55 -7.41 -3.76 0.00
N ARG A 56 -7.71 -2.48 0.12
CA ARG A 56 -8.56 -1.74 -0.82
C ARG A 56 -7.76 -1.47 -2.08
N ARG A 57 -8.29 -1.80 -3.26
CA ARG A 57 -7.71 -1.37 -4.53
C ARG A 57 -7.89 0.14 -4.66
N ILE A 58 -6.81 0.86 -4.91
CA ILE A 58 -6.76 2.32 -4.98
C ILE A 58 -6.31 2.82 -6.36
N ALA A 59 -5.75 1.93 -7.19
CA ALA A 59 -5.37 2.22 -8.57
C ALA A 59 -5.40 0.93 -9.40
N ALA A 60 -5.65 1.07 -10.69
CA ALA A 60 -5.64 -0.01 -11.67
C ALA A 60 -5.19 0.51 -13.04
N GLY A 61 -4.38 -0.27 -13.76
CA GLY A 61 -3.88 0.09 -15.08
C GLY A 61 -2.87 1.24 -15.08
N VAL A 62 -2.20 1.48 -13.95
CA VAL A 62 -1.17 2.53 -13.82
C VAL A 62 0.18 2.02 -14.31
N ASP A 63 1.06 2.93 -14.72
CA ASP A 63 2.44 2.63 -15.11
C ASP A 63 3.40 2.59 -13.89
N GLU A 64 4.68 2.31 -14.14
CA GLU A 64 5.70 2.18 -13.08
C GLU A 64 5.95 3.48 -12.32
N GLU A 65 5.93 4.63 -13.00
CA GLU A 65 6.20 5.92 -12.38
C GLU A 65 5.05 6.33 -11.46
N GLN A 66 3.81 6.14 -11.92
CA GLN A 66 2.61 6.32 -11.11
C GLN A 66 2.59 5.38 -9.88
N VAL A 67 3.04 4.13 -10.03
CA VAL A 67 3.17 3.20 -8.88
C VAL A 67 4.14 3.76 -7.84
N LEU A 68 5.28 4.30 -8.26
CA LEU A 68 6.27 4.90 -7.36
C LEU A 68 5.70 6.12 -6.63
N GLU A 69 4.99 7.00 -7.33
CA GLU A 69 4.31 8.17 -6.73
C GLU A 69 3.25 7.75 -5.70
N ILE A 70 2.45 6.72 -6.00
CA ILE A 70 1.44 6.19 -5.08
C ILE A 70 2.09 5.62 -3.82
N ILE A 71 3.15 4.81 -3.98
CA ILE A 71 3.91 4.26 -2.85
C ILE A 71 4.48 5.40 -2.01
N GLU A 72 5.04 6.42 -2.66
CA GLU A 72 5.63 7.59 -2.03
C GLU A 72 4.62 8.30 -1.11
N SER A 73 3.43 8.59 -1.65
CA SER A 73 2.32 9.22 -0.95
C SER A 73 1.80 8.36 0.23
N LEU A 74 1.63 7.05 0.04
CA LEU A 74 1.19 6.15 1.12
C LEU A 74 2.20 6.05 2.26
N VAL A 75 3.50 6.03 1.95
CA VAL A 75 4.57 6.01 2.96
C VAL A 75 4.55 7.30 3.77
N ASP A 76 4.40 8.46 3.13
CA ASP A 76 4.34 9.76 3.82
C ASP A 76 3.09 9.89 4.67
N PHE A 77 1.94 9.53 4.12
CA PHE A 77 0.68 9.50 4.85
C PHE A 77 0.79 8.62 6.11
N HIS A 78 1.31 7.40 5.97
CA HIS A 78 1.52 6.50 7.10
C HIS A 78 2.50 7.10 8.13
N ALA A 79 3.62 7.68 7.69
CA ALA A 79 4.61 8.29 8.59
C ALA A 79 4.01 9.47 9.37
N CYS A 80 3.24 10.34 8.71
CA CYS A 80 2.59 11.50 9.31
C CYS A 80 1.51 11.10 10.32
N LYS A 81 0.62 10.17 9.95
CA LYS A 81 -0.53 9.79 10.78
C LYS A 81 -0.21 8.81 11.91
N THR A 82 0.96 8.17 11.87
CA THR A 82 1.26 7.11 12.82
C THR A 82 1.98 7.63 14.06
N GLY A 83 1.24 8.09 15.06
CA GLY A 83 1.78 8.51 16.37
C GLY A 83 2.24 7.35 17.27
N LYS A 84 1.63 6.17 17.15
CA LYS A 84 1.88 4.97 17.97
C LYS A 84 2.03 3.71 17.11
N LYS A 85 2.38 2.56 17.69
CA LYS A 85 2.52 1.30 16.95
C LYS A 85 1.17 0.86 16.34
N GLN A 86 1.01 1.03 15.03
CA GLN A 86 -0.15 0.56 14.25
C GLN A 86 0.25 0.20 12.81
N ARG A 87 -0.71 -0.24 12.00
CA ARG A 87 -0.55 -0.67 10.60
C ARG A 87 -1.45 0.19 9.71
N LEU A 88 -1.18 0.22 8.40
CA LEU A 88 -1.93 1.05 7.46
C LEU A 88 -3.43 0.75 7.45
N VAL A 89 -3.83 -0.50 7.68
CA VAL A 89 -5.24 -0.92 7.79
C VAL A 89 -6.06 -0.08 8.78
N LYS A 90 -5.44 0.54 9.79
CA LYS A 90 -6.13 1.40 10.78
C LYS A 90 -6.36 2.83 10.29
N LEU A 91 -5.75 3.21 9.18
CA LEU A 91 -5.78 4.55 8.61
C LEU A 91 -6.50 4.60 7.25
N ILE A 92 -7.03 3.48 6.77
CA ILE A 92 -7.75 3.39 5.48
C ILE A 92 -9.03 4.21 5.47
N ASP A 93 -9.67 4.37 6.63
CA ASP A 93 -10.90 5.14 6.82
C ASP A 93 -10.61 6.54 7.40
N ASP A 94 -9.35 6.95 7.45
CA ASP A 94 -8.99 8.32 7.85
C ASP A 94 -9.51 9.31 6.80
N PRO A 95 -10.15 10.43 7.20
CA PRO A 95 -10.67 11.43 6.26
C PRO A 95 -9.60 12.03 5.35
N GLU A 96 -8.33 12.05 5.77
CA GLU A 96 -7.22 12.57 4.99
C GLU A 96 -6.52 11.48 4.16
N PHE A 97 -7.07 10.26 4.09
CA PHE A 97 -6.48 9.20 3.27
C PHE A 97 -6.48 9.61 1.79
N PRO A 98 -5.30 9.61 1.12
CA PRO A 98 -5.12 10.32 -0.16
C PRO A 98 -5.74 9.63 -1.39
N PHE A 99 -6.35 8.44 -1.25
CA PHE A 99 -6.88 7.69 -2.39
C PHE A 99 -8.31 7.16 -2.18
N ALA A 100 -9.13 7.25 -3.22
CA ALA A 100 -10.44 6.61 -3.25
C ALA A 100 -10.33 5.10 -3.58
N ALA A 101 -11.41 4.35 -3.35
CA ALA A 101 -11.53 2.98 -3.85
C ALA A 101 -11.74 2.99 -5.37
N VAL A 102 -11.18 2.00 -6.07
CA VAL A 102 -11.33 1.78 -7.53
C VAL A 102 -11.72 0.34 -7.83
#